data_AF-D5QDD9-F1
#
_entry.id   AF-D5QDD9-F1
#
_cell.length_a   1.000
_cell.length_b   1.000
_cell.length_c   1.000
_cell.angle_alpha   90.00
_cell.angle_beta   90.00
_cell.angle_gamma   90.00
#
_symmetry.space_group_name_H-M   'P 1'
#
loop_
_entity.id
_entity.type
_entity.pdbx_description
1 polymer ?
#
loop_
_entity_poly.entity_id
_entity_poly.type
_entity_poly.pdbx_seq_one_letter_code
_entity_poly.pdbx_strand_id
1 'polypeptide(L)'
;MMRATYLASVAMVLVLAGCGGGGKVAAPTDGILSQDMETGRDAVDLGRLSVAEGQYRAAGVRALARDDVAAIGDAGYNLAVVQLDENRPQDALTTIASTRAALSVRGAQSDDTGLDLVQAGALYRLDRFD
;
A
#
# COMPACT_ATOMS: atom_id res chain seq x y z
N MET A 1 15.74 -50.16 29.34
CA MET A 1 16.10 -49.92 27.91
C MET A 1 14.98 -49.25 27.11
N MET A 2 13.69 -49.36 27.47
CA MET A 2 12.56 -48.69 26.77
C MET A 2 12.46 -47.16 26.93
N ARG A 3 13.04 -46.55 27.98
CA ARG A 3 12.92 -45.09 28.22
C ARG A 3 13.76 -44.23 27.28
N ALA A 4 14.89 -44.77 26.80
CA ALA A 4 15.80 -44.04 25.91
C ALA A 4 15.26 -43.97 24.46
N THR A 5 14.46 -44.95 24.04
CA THR A 5 13.83 -44.98 22.71
C THR A 5 12.67 -44.00 22.58
N TYR A 6 11.93 -43.69 23.65
CA TYR A 6 10.86 -42.68 23.64
C TYR A 6 11.39 -41.24 23.54
N LEU A 7 12.53 -40.95 24.20
CA LEU A 7 13.16 -39.62 24.11
C LEU A 7 13.72 -39.33 22.72
N ALA A 8 14.25 -40.35 22.04
CA ALA A 8 14.76 -40.21 20.67
C ALA A 8 13.65 -39.98 19.63
N SER A 9 12.46 -40.54 19.85
CA SER A 9 11.32 -40.40 18.91
C SER A 9 10.59 -39.06 19.07
N VAL A 10 10.52 -38.49 20.28
CA VAL A 10 9.96 -37.14 20.50
C VAL A 10 10.86 -36.05 19.92
N ALA A 11 12.18 -36.22 19.99
CA ALA A 11 13.14 -35.26 19.41
C ALA A 11 13.04 -35.20 17.87
N MET A 12 12.66 -36.31 17.21
CA MET A 12 12.60 -36.38 15.76
C MET A 12 11.36 -35.67 15.18
N VAL A 13 10.24 -35.63 15.91
CA VAL A 13 9.01 -34.94 15.48
C VAL A 13 9.16 -33.42 15.55
N LEU A 14 9.95 -32.89 16.49
CA LEU A 14 10.19 -31.45 16.64
C LEU A 14 11.03 -30.84 15.51
N VAL A 15 11.81 -31.64 14.78
CA VAL A 15 12.65 -31.14 13.67
C VAL A 15 11.83 -30.96 12.37
N LEU A 16 10.70 -31.65 12.22
CA LEU A 16 9.82 -31.50 11.06
C LEU A 16 8.92 -30.25 11.13
N ALA A 17 8.83 -29.58 12.28
CA ALA A 17 8.07 -28.33 12.42
C ALA A 17 8.81 -27.09 11.86
N GLY A 18 10.05 -27.24 11.37
CA GLY A 18 10.90 -26.14 10.91
C GLY A 18 10.75 -25.72 9.44
N CYS A 19 9.97 -26.43 8.61
CA CYS A 19 9.87 -26.13 7.17
C CYS A 19 8.67 -25.23 6.81
N GLY A 20 8.12 -24.50 7.78
CA GLY A 20 7.12 -23.45 7.57
C GLY A 20 7.75 -22.06 7.48
N GLY A 21 8.95 -21.95 6.90
CA GLY A 21 9.67 -20.69 6.73
C GLY A 21 8.85 -19.73 5.87
N GLY A 22 8.14 -18.80 6.52
CA GLY A 22 7.29 -17.76 5.94
C GLY A 22 8.04 -16.68 5.14
N GLY A 23 9.07 -17.06 4.40
CA GLY A 23 9.70 -16.22 3.40
C GLY A 23 8.75 -16.10 2.21
N LYS A 24 7.90 -15.08 2.22
CA LYS A 24 7.15 -14.66 1.04
C LYS A 24 8.19 -14.37 -0.03
N VAL A 25 8.28 -15.20 -1.07
CA VAL A 25 9.08 -14.87 -2.26
C VAL A 25 8.55 -13.53 -2.74
N ALA A 26 9.40 -12.50 -2.77
CA ALA A 26 8.99 -11.18 -3.24
C ALA A 26 8.40 -11.36 -4.64
N ALA A 27 7.16 -10.90 -4.83
CA ALA A 27 6.54 -10.96 -6.14
C ALA A 27 7.45 -10.23 -7.14
N PRO A 28 7.61 -10.75 -8.37
CA PRO A 28 8.40 -10.06 -9.40
C PRO A 28 7.96 -8.60 -9.52
N THR A 29 8.91 -7.68 -9.50
CA THR A 29 8.63 -6.24 -9.62
C THR A 29 7.90 -5.95 -10.93
N ASP A 30 6.84 -5.13 -10.85
CA ASP A 30 6.16 -4.64 -12.05
C ASP A 30 6.88 -3.38 -12.54
N GLY A 31 7.58 -3.50 -13.67
CA GLY A 31 8.34 -2.40 -14.26
C GLY A 31 7.47 -1.23 -14.70
N ILE A 32 6.24 -1.49 -15.17
CA ILE A 32 5.33 -0.42 -15.57
C ILE A 32 4.80 0.31 -14.33
N LEU A 33 4.44 -0.42 -13.27
CA LEU A 33 4.05 0.19 -12.00
C LEU A 33 5.17 1.11 -11.47
N SER A 34 6.40 0.60 -11.47
CA SER A 34 7.56 1.35 -10.98
C SER A 34 7.78 2.61 -11.83
N GLN A 35 7.67 2.48 -13.15
CA GLN A 35 7.79 3.60 -14.08
C GLN A 35 6.68 4.64 -13.92
N ASP A 36 5.42 4.23 -13.72
CA ASP A 36 4.30 5.14 -13.48
C ASP A 36 4.53 5.91 -12.17
N MET A 37 4.97 5.24 -11.10
CA MET A 37 5.27 5.89 -9.82
C MET A 37 6.44 6.89 -9.92
N GLU A 38 7.51 6.52 -10.62
CA GLU A 38 8.68 7.39 -10.85
C GLU A 38 8.31 8.59 -11.73
N THR A 39 7.61 8.36 -12.84
CA THR A 39 7.15 9.42 -13.74
C THR A 39 6.18 10.37 -13.03
N GLY A 40 5.31 9.85 -12.16
CA GLY A 40 4.43 10.66 -11.34
C GLY A 40 5.20 11.57 -10.40
N ARG A 41 6.26 11.05 -9.76
CA ARG A 41 7.12 11.82 -8.87
C ARG A 41 7.88 12.92 -9.62
N ASP A 42 8.50 12.58 -10.74
CA ASP A 42 9.18 13.55 -11.60
C ASP A 42 8.21 14.65 -12.07
N ALA A 43 6.97 14.28 -12.39
CA ALA A 43 5.94 15.24 -12.77
C ALA A 43 5.57 16.18 -11.62
N VAL A 44 5.48 15.71 -10.37
CA VAL A 44 5.30 16.57 -9.20
C VAL A 44 6.47 17.55 -9.05
N ASP A 45 7.70 17.05 -9.12
CA ASP A 45 8.92 17.88 -8.99
C ASP A 45 9.01 18.97 -10.07
N LEU A 46 8.44 18.70 -11.25
CA LEU A 46 8.34 19.65 -12.37
C LEU A 46 7.06 20.51 -12.36
N GLY A 47 6.21 20.39 -11.34
CA GLY A 47 4.94 21.12 -11.22
C GLY A 47 3.86 20.70 -12.24
N ARG A 48 4.02 19.55 -12.89
CA ARG A 48 3.10 18.99 -13.90
C ARG A 48 2.03 18.11 -13.23
N LEU A 49 1.24 18.70 -12.35
CA LEU A 49 0.31 17.98 -11.47
C LEU A 49 -0.70 17.09 -12.23
N SER A 50 -1.26 17.55 -13.35
CA SER A 50 -2.17 16.72 -14.16
C SER A 50 -1.50 15.46 -14.74
N VAL A 51 -0.20 15.53 -15.08
CA VAL A 51 0.56 14.35 -15.50
C VAL A 51 0.75 13.41 -14.31
N ALA A 52 1.15 13.96 -13.15
CA ALA A 52 1.31 13.17 -11.93
C ALA A 52 0.02 12.44 -11.52
N GLU A 53 -1.13 13.11 -11.59
CA GLU A 53 -2.44 12.51 -11.30
C GLU A 53 -2.71 11.30 -12.19
N GLY A 54 -2.48 11.45 -13.50
CA GLY A 54 -2.67 10.36 -14.47
C GLY A 54 -1.78 9.14 -14.16
N GLN A 55 -0.51 9.40 -13.81
CA GLN A 55 0.45 8.34 -13.51
C GLN A 55 0.13 7.62 -12.20
N TYR A 56 -0.14 8.34 -11.11
CA TYR A 56 -0.50 7.70 -9.84
C TYR A 56 -1.83 6.93 -9.92
N ARG A 57 -2.78 7.41 -10.73
CA ARG A 57 -4.01 6.67 -11.00
C ARG A 57 -3.74 5.37 -11.76
N ALA A 58 -2.89 5.39 -12.78
CA ALA A 58 -2.50 4.19 -13.53
C ALA A 58 -1.75 3.18 -12.64
N ALA A 59 -0.80 3.66 -11.83
CA ALA A 59 -0.09 2.86 -10.85
C ALA A 59 -1.05 2.20 -9.85
N GLY A 60 -2.02 2.95 -9.32
CA GLY A 60 -3.02 2.44 -8.38
C GLY A 60 -3.90 1.32 -8.99
N VAL A 61 -4.35 1.48 -10.24
CA VAL A 61 -5.11 0.43 -10.95
C VAL A 61 -4.27 -0.85 -11.10
N ARG A 62 -3.00 -0.70 -11.44
CA ARG A 62 -2.06 -1.82 -11.60
C ARG A 62 -1.73 -2.49 -10.26
N ALA A 63 -1.53 -1.70 -9.20
CA ALA A 63 -1.30 -2.18 -7.86
C ALA A 63 -2.49 -3.00 -7.33
N LEU A 64 -3.72 -2.51 -7.58
CA LEU A 64 -4.95 -3.25 -7.27
C LEU A 64 -5.02 -4.59 -8.00
N ALA A 65 -4.72 -4.63 -9.29
CA ALA A 65 -4.75 -5.86 -10.09
C ALA A 65 -3.72 -6.91 -9.64
N ARG A 66 -2.68 -6.49 -8.91
CA ARG A 66 -1.59 -7.36 -8.42
C ARG A 66 -1.74 -7.73 -6.95
N ASP A 67 -2.77 -7.24 -6.27
CA ASP A 67 -2.91 -7.32 -4.82
C ASP A 67 -1.67 -6.75 -4.07
N ASP A 68 -1.00 -5.76 -4.66
CA ASP A 68 0.20 -5.15 -4.08
C ASP A 68 -0.20 -4.08 -3.05
N VAL A 69 -0.34 -4.52 -1.80
CA VAL A 69 -0.79 -3.70 -0.68
C VAL A 69 0.05 -2.43 -0.50
N ALA A 70 1.38 -2.55 -0.62
CA ALA A 70 2.27 -1.40 -0.44
C ALA A 70 2.06 -0.37 -1.56
N ALA A 71 2.06 -0.84 -2.82
CA ALA A 71 1.86 0.06 -3.96
C ALA A 71 0.44 0.66 -4.01
N ILE A 72 -0.58 -0.02 -3.49
CA ILE A 72 -1.94 0.54 -3.35
C ILE A 72 -1.90 1.76 -2.40
N GLY A 73 -1.25 1.62 -1.24
CA GLY A 73 -1.09 2.69 -0.27
C GLY A 73 -0.32 3.88 -0.85
N ASP A 74 0.85 3.61 -1.42
CA ASP A 74 1.73 4.64 -1.98
C ASP A 74 1.08 5.41 -3.14
N ALA A 75 0.47 4.71 -4.10
CA ALA A 75 -0.20 5.34 -5.23
C ALA A 75 -1.43 6.16 -4.77
N GLY A 76 -2.21 5.63 -3.83
CA GLY A 76 -3.37 6.31 -3.27
C GLY A 76 -3.00 7.58 -2.49
N TYR A 77 -1.98 7.50 -1.65
CA TYR A 77 -1.43 8.65 -0.92
C TYR A 77 -0.95 9.73 -1.89
N ASN A 78 -0.07 9.38 -2.85
CA ASN A 78 0.49 10.34 -3.79
C ASN A 78 -0.59 10.99 -4.67
N LEU A 79 -1.58 10.21 -5.14
CA LEU A 79 -2.71 10.74 -5.88
C LEU A 79 -3.53 11.75 -5.06
N ALA A 80 -3.79 11.46 -3.80
CA ALA A 80 -4.54 12.36 -2.92
C ALA A 80 -3.75 13.65 -2.60
N VAL A 81 -2.43 13.57 -2.45
CA VAL A 81 -1.56 14.76 -2.32
C VAL A 81 -1.64 15.63 -3.57
N VAL A 82 -1.51 15.05 -4.77
CA VAL A 82 -1.62 15.80 -6.04
C VAL A 82 -2.99 16.48 -6.17
N GLN A 83 -4.07 15.76 -5.83
CA GLN A 83 -5.41 16.34 -5.84
C GLN A 83 -5.57 17.50 -4.85
N LEU A 84 -4.91 17.44 -3.69
CA LEU A 84 -4.83 18.60 -2.80
C LEU A 84 -4.05 19.74 -3.43
N ASP A 85 -2.89 19.50 -4.03
CA ASP A 85 -2.09 20.57 -4.65
C ASP A 85 -2.84 21.26 -5.79
N GLU A 86 -3.70 20.53 -6.51
CA GLU A 86 -4.62 21.08 -7.51
C GLU A 86 -5.88 21.75 -6.93
N ASN A 87 -5.96 21.89 -5.60
CA ASN A 87 -7.09 22.45 -4.88
C ASN A 87 -8.42 21.69 -5.10
N ARG A 88 -8.35 20.36 -5.18
CA ARG A 88 -9.47 19.43 -5.33
C ARG A 88 -9.64 18.56 -4.08
N PRO A 89 -9.99 19.14 -2.90
CA PRO A 89 -10.04 18.41 -1.64
C PRO A 89 -11.10 17.30 -1.59
N GLN A 90 -12.23 17.45 -2.30
CA GLN A 90 -13.23 16.36 -2.37
C GLN A 90 -12.70 15.12 -3.10
N ASP A 91 -11.91 15.33 -4.15
CA ASP A 91 -11.30 14.23 -4.90
C ASP A 91 -10.27 13.52 -4.02
N ALA A 92 -9.46 14.29 -3.27
CA ALA A 92 -8.51 13.73 -2.30
C ALA A 92 -9.22 12.86 -1.24
N LEU A 93 -10.33 13.33 -0.66
CA LEU A 93 -11.13 12.53 0.28
C LEU A 93 -11.67 11.24 -0.34
N THR A 94 -12.14 11.31 -1.59
CA THR A 94 -12.62 10.14 -2.33
C THR A 94 -11.50 9.14 -2.59
N THR A 95 -10.31 9.62 -2.97
CA THR A 95 -9.11 8.79 -3.17
C THR A 95 -8.68 8.12 -1.86
N ILE A 96 -8.66 8.84 -0.74
CA ILE A 96 -8.31 8.29 0.57
C ILE A 96 -9.30 7.20 0.99
N ALA A 97 -10.60 7.48 0.87
CA ALA A 97 -11.65 6.51 1.22
C ALA A 97 -11.52 5.22 0.39
N SER A 98 -11.30 5.35 -0.92
CA SER A 98 -11.15 4.17 -1.80
C SER A 98 -9.85 3.39 -1.52
N THR A 99 -8.75 4.09 -1.22
CA THR A 99 -7.48 3.46 -0.83
C THR A 99 -7.63 2.67 0.47
N ARG A 100 -8.25 3.25 1.49
CA ARG A 100 -8.52 2.56 2.76
C ARG A 100 -9.42 1.34 2.59
N ALA A 101 -10.47 1.46 1.78
CA ALA A 101 -11.33 0.33 1.47
C ALA A 101 -10.57 -0.81 0.79
N ALA A 102 -9.69 -0.50 -0.17
CA ALA A 102 -8.86 -1.48 -0.86
C ALA A 102 -7.87 -2.18 0.10
N LEU A 103 -7.22 -1.41 0.99
CA LEU A 103 -6.32 -1.96 2.01
C LEU A 103 -7.07 -2.85 3.02
N SER A 104 -8.23 -2.40 3.48
CA SER A 104 -9.08 -3.13 4.44
C SER A 104 -9.54 -4.47 3.90
N VAL A 105 -9.99 -4.53 2.63
CA VAL A 105 -10.37 -5.79 1.96
C VAL A 105 -9.21 -6.78 1.90
N ARG A 106 -7.96 -6.30 1.92
CA ARG A 106 -6.74 -7.09 1.86
C ARG A 106 -6.18 -7.47 3.24
N GLY A 107 -6.89 -7.11 4.32
CA GLY A 107 -6.44 -7.33 5.69
C GLY A 107 -5.20 -6.52 6.06
N ALA A 108 -4.88 -5.48 5.28
CA ALA A 108 -3.81 -4.54 5.59
C ALA A 108 -4.32 -3.47 6.55
N GLN A 109 -3.43 -2.96 7.41
CA GLN A 109 -3.77 -1.80 8.24
C GLN A 109 -4.10 -0.61 7.34
N SER A 110 -5.27 -0.02 7.56
CA SER A 110 -5.73 1.22 6.93
C SER A 110 -5.27 2.48 7.67
N ASP A 111 -4.65 2.30 8.84
CA ASP A 111 -4.22 3.35 9.75
C ASP A 111 -2.84 3.85 9.31
N ASP A 112 -2.85 4.59 8.19
CA ASP A 112 -1.68 5.22 7.60
C ASP A 112 -1.68 6.71 7.97
N THR A 113 -0.66 7.14 8.73
CA THR A 113 -0.51 8.53 9.20
C THR A 113 -0.39 9.54 8.04
N GLY A 114 0.15 9.12 6.90
CA GLY A 114 0.20 9.92 5.69
C GLY A 114 -1.20 10.16 5.12
N LEU A 115 -2.01 9.12 5.01
CA LEU A 115 -3.41 9.25 4.59
C LEU A 115 -4.23 10.11 5.56
N ASP A 116 -3.99 10.00 6.88
CA ASP A 116 -4.63 10.85 7.89
C ASP A 116 -4.29 12.33 7.70
N LEU A 117 -3.01 12.64 7.44
CA LEU A 117 -2.57 14.01 7.21
C LEU A 117 -3.21 14.63 5.97
N VAL A 118 -3.26 13.89 4.86
CA VAL A 118 -3.91 14.36 3.62
C VAL A 118 -5.41 14.51 3.84
N GLN A 119 -6.06 13.59 4.57
CA GLN A 119 -7.47 13.72 4.93
C GLN A 119 -7.74 14.99 5.74
N ALA A 120 -6.94 15.25 6.77
CA ALA A 120 -7.06 16.45 7.59
C ALA A 120 -6.85 17.73 6.75
N GLY A 121 -5.87 17.73 5.85
CA GLY A 121 -5.65 18.83 4.92
C GLY A 121 -6.83 19.06 3.97
N ALA A 122 -7.45 17.99 3.47
CA ALA A 122 -8.64 18.09 2.62
C ALA A 122 -9.86 18.63 3.38
N LEU A 123 -10.10 18.11 4.58
CA LEU A 123 -11.16 18.56 5.48
C LEU A 123 -11.01 20.03 5.86
N TYR A 124 -9.79 20.45 6.20
CA TYR A 124 -9.46 21.85 6.47
C TYR A 124 -9.82 22.77 5.30
N ARG A 125 -9.46 22.41 4.06
CA ARG A 125 -9.79 23.21 2.86
C ARG A 125 -11.27 23.25 2.53
N LEU A 126 -12.07 22.35 3.11
CA LEU A 126 -13.51 22.28 2.95
C LEU A 126 -14.28 22.92 4.11
N ASP A 127 -13.58 23.49 5.09
CA ASP A 127 -14.16 24.02 6.33
C ASP A 127 -14.98 22.96 7.11
N ARG A 128 -14.52 21.70 7.07
CA ARG A 128 -15.14 20.56 7.76
C ARG A 128 -14.24 20.10 8.90
N PHE A 129 -14.54 20.54 10.12
CA PHE A 129 -13.71 20.30 11.32
C PHE A 129 -14.34 19.31 12.31
N ASP A 130 -15.43 18.69 11.90
CA ASP A 130 -16.29 17.79 12.67
C ASP A 130 -15.72 16.37 12.81
#